data_AF-A0A537R165-F1
#
_entry.id   AF-A0A537R165-F1
#
_cell.length_a   1.000
_cell.length_b   1.000
_cell.length_c   1.000
_cell.angle_alpha   90.00
_cell.angle_beta   90.00
_cell.angle_gamma   90.00
#
_symmetry.space_group_name_H-M   'P 1'
#
loop_
_entity.id
_entity.type
_entity.pdbx_description
1 polymer ?
#
loop_
_entity_poly.entity_id
_entity_poly.type
_entity_poly.pdbx_seq_one_letter_code
_entity_poly.pdbx_strand_id
1 'polypeptide(L)' 'AMARNPVALIIPCHRVLAAGGKVGGFSAPGGSPAKIRMLALEGIHLEPSRPAQRSFAF' A
#
# COMPACT_ATOMS: atom_id res chain seq x y z
N ALA A 1 -2.32 -8.57 12.65
CA ALA A 1 -2.45 -9.74 11.77
C ALA A 1 -1.51 -9.65 10.56
N MET A 2 -1.71 -8.72 9.61
CA MET A 2 -0.93 -8.67 8.36
C MET A 2 0.56 -8.36 8.51
N ALA A 3 0.93 -7.61 9.56
CA ALA A 3 2.30 -7.15 9.76
C ALA A 3 3.30 -8.25 10.17
N ARG A 4 2.83 -9.48 10.41
CA ARG A 4 3.67 -10.63 10.81
C ARG A 4 3.67 -11.73 9.76
N ASN A 5 3.25 -11.44 8.53
CA ASN A 5 3.26 -12.42 7.46
C ASN A 5 4.72 -12.71 7.03
N PRO A 6 5.25 -13.92 7.29
CA PRO A 6 6.62 -14.26 6.95
C PRO A 6 6.78 -14.66 5.47
N VAL A 7 5.67 -14.88 4.75
CA VAL A 7 5.68 -15.36 3.35
C VAL A 7 4.84 -14.44 2.46
N ALA A 8 5.28 -13.20 2.32
CA ALA A 8 4.57 -12.13 1.60
C ALA A 8 4.28 -12.41 0.12
N LEU A 9 4.99 -13.34 -0.51
CA LEU A 9 4.75 -13.76 -1.90
C LEU A 9 3.58 -14.75 -2.04
N ILE A 10 3.46 -15.69 -1.11
CA ILE A 10 2.41 -16.73 -1.15
C ILE A 10 1.13 -16.21 -0.51
N ILE A 11 1.25 -15.52 0.63
CA ILE A 11 0.14 -14.86 1.30
C ILE A 11 0.15 -13.41 0.83
N PRO A 12 -0.82 -12.99 -0.03
CA PRO A 12 -0.76 -11.71 -0.74
C PRO A 12 -1.19 -10.53 0.15
N CYS A 13 -0.49 -10.32 1.28
CA CYS A 13 -0.81 -9.25 2.22
C CYS A 13 -0.55 -7.84 1.64
N HIS A 14 0.16 -7.76 0.51
CA HIS A 14 0.33 -6.52 -0.25
C HIS A 14 -0.95 -6.03 -0.92
N ARG A 15 -1.95 -6.90 -1.13
CA ARG A 15 -3.26 -6.54 -1.70
C ARG A 15 -4.15 -5.74 -0.74
N VAL A 16 -3.85 -5.75 0.56
CA VAL A 16 -4.65 -5.02 1.55
C VAL A 16 -4.20 -3.55 1.57
N LEU A 17 -5.08 -2.64 1.13
CA LEU A 17 -4.84 -1.19 1.17
C LEU A 17 -5.35 -0.57 2.47
N ALA A 18 -4.85 0.62 2.80
CA ALA A 18 -5.40 1.43 3.89
C ALA A 18 -6.72 2.08 3.46
N ALA A 19 -7.46 2.62 4.43
CA ALA A 19 -8.71 3.34 4.17
C ALA A 19 -8.53 4.44 3.12
N GLY A 20 -9.50 4.58 2.22
CA GLY A 20 -9.45 5.52 1.10
C GLY A 20 -8.49 5.12 -0.03
N GLY A 21 -8.15 3.83 -0.16
CA GLY A 21 -7.33 3.30 -1.25
C GLY A 21 -5.84 3.65 -1.14
N LYS A 22 -5.38 4.09 0.04
CA LYS A 22 -4.00 4.53 0.25
C LYS A 22 -3.04 3.34 0.45
N VAL A 23 -1.77 3.55 0.16
CA VAL A 23 -0.71 2.58 0.50
C VAL A 23 -0.53 2.54 2.01
N GLY A 24 -1.01 1.48 2.66
CA GLY A 24 -0.71 1.19 4.06
C GLY A 24 0.67 0.57 4.26
N GLY A 25 1.12 0.48 5.50
CA GLY A 25 2.40 -0.16 5.88
C GLY A 25 2.54 -1.60 5.40
N PHE A 26 3.79 -2.05 5.30
CA PHE A 26 4.13 -3.37 4.79
C PHE A 26 5.33 -3.97 5.52
N SER A 27 5.27 -5.28 5.77
CA SER A 27 6.24 -5.95 6.65
C SER A 27 7.38 -6.66 5.95
N ALA A 28 7.32 -6.80 4.63
CA ALA A 28 8.48 -7.34 3.92
C ALA A 28 9.63 -6.32 3.96
N PRO A 29 10.89 -6.78 3.83
CA PRO A 29 12.03 -5.90 3.61
C PRO A 29 11.74 -4.91 2.48
N GLY A 30 11.99 -3.62 2.74
CA GLY A 30 11.67 -2.54 1.81
C GLY A 30 10.27 -1.93 1.98
N GLY A 31 9.45 -2.39 2.92
CA GLY A 31 8.26 -1.68 3.39
C GLY A 31 7.23 -1.35 2.30
N SER A 32 6.53 -0.23 2.46
CA SER A 32 5.50 0.22 1.51
C SER A 32 5.97 0.30 0.04
N PRO A 33 7.22 0.70 -0.28
CA PRO A 33 7.76 0.58 -1.64
C PRO A 33 7.73 -0.84 -2.22
N ALA A 34 8.08 -1.85 -1.43
CA ALA A 34 8.03 -3.25 -1.87
C ALA A 34 6.58 -3.69 -2.18
N LYS A 35 5.62 -3.25 -1.36
CA LYS A 35 4.19 -3.46 -1.60
C LYS A 35 3.71 -2.86 -2.92
N ILE A 36 4.11 -1.62 -3.22
CA ILE A 36 3.78 -0.94 -4.48
C ILE A 36 4.36 -1.73 -5.67
N ARG A 37 5.61 -2.17 -5.57
CA ARG A 37 6.24 -2.97 -6.63
C ARG A 37 5.49 -4.27 -6.90
N MET A 38 5.07 -4.99 -5.86
CA MET A 38 4.33 -6.23 -6.04
C MET A 38 2.94 -6.00 -6.63
N LEU A 39 2.25 -4.94 -6.22
CA LEU A 39 0.99 -4.54 -6.86
C LEU A 39 1.19 -4.21 -8.34
N ALA A 40 2.27 -3.52 -8.69
CA ALA A 40 2.61 -3.23 -10.08
C ALA A 40 2.91 -4.49 -10.91
N LEU A 41 3.54 -5.52 -10.31
CA LEU A 41 3.74 -6.82 -10.96
C LEU A 41 2.42 -7.57 -11.20
N GLU A 42 1.39 -7.28 -10.41
CA GLU A 42 0.02 -7.78 -10.62
C GLU A 42 -0.79 -6.88 -11.58
N GLY A 43 -0.19 -5.82 -12.13
CA GLY A 43 -0.88 -4.85 -13.01
C GLY A 43 -1.70 -3.79 -12.27
N ILE A 44 -1.58 -3.71 -10.94
CA ILE A 44 -2.26 -2.71 -10.11
C ILE A 44 -1.35 -1.49 -9.95
N HIS A 45 -1.73 -0.40 -10.60
CA HIS A 45 -1.09 0.90 -10.44
C HIS A 45 -1.86 1.72 -9.41
N LEU A 46 -1.21 2.00 -8.28
CA LEU A 46 -1.78 2.88 -7.26
C LEU A 46 -1.55 4.33 -7.68
N GLU A 47 -2.63 5.04 -7.94
CA GLU A 47 -2.57 6.49 -8.11
C GLU A 47 -2.06 7.12 -6.81
N PRO A 48 -1.13 8.09 -6.89
CA PRO A 48 -0.74 8.84 -5.71
C PRO A 48 -2.01 9.44 -5.09
N SER A 49 -2.19 9.21 -3.79
CA SER A 49 -3.42 9.64 -3.11
C SER A 49 -3.62 11.12 -3.38
N ARG A 50 -4.68 11.47 -4.13
CA ARG A 50 -5.08 12.86 -4.39
C ARG A 50 -5.01 13.57 -3.04
N PRO A 51 -4.22 14.66 -2.90
CA PRO A 51 -4.16 15.36 -1.62
C PRO A 51 -5.60 15.64 -1.22
N ALA A 52 -5.97 15.21 -0.01
CA ALA A 52 -7.30 15.49 0.52
C ALA A 52 -7.39 17.01 0.65
N GLN A 53 -7.90 17.66 -0.39
CA GLN A 53 -8.01 19.11 -0.42
C GLN A 53 -8.90 19.52 0.75
N ARG A 54 -8.39 20.42 1.60
CA ARG A 54 -8.98 21.72 1.94
C ARG A 54 -8.21 22.35 3.08
N SER A 55 -7.20 23.15 2.74
CA SER A 55 -6.92 24.34 3.53
C SER A 55 -7.99 25.36 3.14
N PHE A 56 -8.95 25.62 4.04
CA PHE A 56 -9.73 26.84 3.98
C PHE A 56 -8.81 27.93 4.52
N ALA A 57 -8.24 28.72 3.62
CA ALA A 57 -7.64 29.99 4.01
C ALA A 57 -8.78 30.93 4.40
N PHE A 58 -8.78 31.38 5.66
CA PHE A 58 -9.55 32.52 6.14
C PHE A 58 -8.84 33.82 5.76
#